data_AF-A0A1X7PKF6-F1
#
_entry.id   AF-A0A1X7PKF6-F1
#
_cell.length_a   1.000
_cell.length_b   1.000
_cell.length_c   1.000
_cell.angle_alpha   90.00
_cell.angle_beta   90.00
_cell.angle_gamma   90.00
#
_symmetry.space_group_name_H-M   'P 1'
#
loop_
_entity.id
_entity.type
_entity.pdbx_description
1 polymer ?
#
loop_
_entity_poly.entity_id
_entity_poly.type
_entity_poly.pdbx_seq_one_letter_code
_entity_poly.pdbx_strand_id
1 'polypeptide(L)'
;MTNRSDRLKQIVKLQKKVTEIHEMRRANFLAQAAAAEREAKEILEARNEGSMSNLFPDVYSRFVEKAVARARDNEALAQAEGLKVAAETARTNIVERTWREALRDEERKAEERAALDAVEQRLALK
;
A
#
# COMPACT_ATOMS: atom_id res chain seq x y z
N MET A 1 12.00 6.63 -29.58
CA MET A 1 12.10 5.33 -28.87
C MET A 1 11.97 5.62 -27.38
N THR A 2 11.21 4.84 -26.61
CA THR A 2 11.12 5.04 -25.16
C THR A 2 12.41 4.56 -24.50
N ASN A 3 13.08 5.47 -23.79
CA ASN A 3 14.34 5.15 -23.13
C ASN A 3 14.12 4.17 -21.96
N ARG A 4 15.21 3.56 -21.47
CA ARG A 4 15.11 2.61 -20.36
C ARG A 4 14.61 3.32 -19.10
N SER A 5 15.07 4.54 -18.86
CA SER A 5 14.61 5.40 -17.77
C SER A 5 13.10 5.65 -17.81
N ASP A 6 12.53 5.95 -18.99
CA ASP A 6 11.08 6.19 -19.16
C ASP A 6 10.23 4.97 -18.80
N ARG A 7 10.67 3.78 -19.22
CA ARG A 7 9.98 2.53 -18.91
C ARG A 7 10.00 2.26 -17.40
N LEU A 8 11.16 2.43 -16.76
CA LEU A 8 11.29 2.24 -15.31
C LEU A 8 10.45 3.26 -14.53
N LYS A 9 10.39 4.51 -14.98
CA LYS A 9 9.54 5.56 -14.39
C LYS A 9 8.05 5.16 -14.40
N GLN A 10 7.58 4.55 -15.49
CA GLN A 10 6.20 4.06 -15.56
C GLN A 10 5.95 2.88 -14.61
N ILE A 11 6.91 1.96 -14.49
CA ILE A 11 6.81 0.84 -13.54
C ILE A 11 6.73 1.36 -12.10
N VAL A 12 7.55 2.32 -11.71
CA VAL A 12 7.48 2.96 -10.38
C VAL A 12 6.09 3.55 -10.13
N LYS A 13 5.52 4.26 -11.11
CA LYS A 13 4.17 4.84 -10.99
C LYS A 13 3.10 3.76 -10.79
N LEU A 14 3.19 2.65 -11.54
CA LEU A 14 2.25 1.55 -11.42
C LEU A 14 2.37 0.86 -10.05
N GLN A 15 3.58 0.61 -9.58
CA GLN A 15 3.81 0.00 -8.26
C GLN A 15 3.29 0.87 -7.12
N LYS A 16 3.46 2.20 -7.19
CA LYS A 16 2.86 3.11 -6.21
C LYS A 16 1.34 2.99 -6.14
N LYS A 17 0.66 2.91 -7.29
CA LYS A 17 -0.79 2.68 -7.33
C LYS A 17 -1.20 1.33 -6.73
N VAL A 18 -0.40 0.28 -6.96
CA VAL A 18 -0.66 -1.04 -6.35
C VAL A 18 -0.53 -0.96 -4.83
N THR A 19 0.49 -0.28 -4.32
CA THR A 19 0.66 -0.03 -2.88
C THR A 19 -0.54 0.73 -2.29
N GLU A 20 -0.99 1.81 -2.94
CA GLU A 20 -2.16 2.59 -2.52
C GLU A 20 -3.43 1.73 -2.41
N ILE A 21 -3.64 0.78 -3.34
CA ILE A 21 -4.78 -0.15 -3.28
C ILE A 21 -4.72 -1.03 -2.03
N HIS A 22 -3.54 -1.58 -1.72
CA HIS A 22 -3.35 -2.42 -0.53
C HIS A 22 -3.49 -1.61 0.77
N GLU A 23 -3.00 -0.37 0.80
CA GLU A 23 -3.19 0.55 1.93
C GLU A 23 -4.66 0.89 2.16
N MET A 24 -5.40 1.18 1.09
CA MET A 24 -6.84 1.44 1.17
C MET A 24 -7.60 0.22 1.69
N ARG A 25 -7.29 -0.99 1.19
CA ARG A 25 -7.90 -2.23 1.67
C ARG A 25 -7.60 -2.48 3.15
N ARG A 26 -6.34 -2.30 3.56
CA ARG A 26 -5.93 -2.39 4.96
C ARG A 26 -6.71 -1.42 5.84
N ALA A 27 -6.82 -0.16 5.43
CA ALA A 27 -7.56 0.85 6.17
C ALA A 27 -9.04 0.49 6.31
N ASN A 28 -9.65 -0.03 5.25
CA ASN A 28 -11.04 -0.51 5.30
C ASN A 28 -11.21 -1.68 6.28
N PHE A 29 -10.32 -2.67 6.27
CA PHE A 29 -10.39 -3.78 7.23
C PHE A 29 -10.21 -3.29 8.68
N LEU A 30 -9.30 -2.36 8.95
CA LEU A 30 -9.14 -1.76 10.28
C LEU A 30 -10.41 -1.00 10.71
N ALA A 31 -11.04 -0.26 9.80
CA ALA A 31 -12.28 0.44 10.10
C ALA A 31 -13.43 -0.54 10.41
N GLN A 32 -13.52 -1.65 9.67
CA GLN A 32 -14.50 -2.71 9.92
C GLN A 32 -14.25 -3.44 11.24
N ALA A 33 -12.98 -3.70 11.59
CA ALA A 33 -12.61 -4.27 12.88
C ALA A 33 -13.05 -3.34 14.03
N ALA A 34 -12.69 -2.06 13.96
CA ALA A 34 -13.07 -1.07 14.98
C ALA A 34 -14.59 -0.89 15.09
N ALA A 35 -15.33 -0.98 13.97
CA ALA A 35 -16.79 -0.95 14.00
C ALA A 35 -17.38 -2.18 14.70
N ALA A 36 -16.86 -3.38 14.41
CA ALA A 36 -17.31 -4.61 15.06
C ALA A 36 -16.97 -4.65 16.56
N GLU A 37 -15.83 -4.08 16.97
CA GLU A 37 -15.50 -3.92 18.40
C GLU A 37 -16.45 -2.96 19.11
N ARG A 38 -16.84 -1.85 18.47
CA ARG A 38 -17.83 -0.93 19.03
C ARG A 38 -19.19 -1.60 19.17
N GLU A 39 -19.62 -2.34 18.15
CA GLU A 39 -20.87 -3.13 18.21
C GLU A 39 -20.86 -4.11 19.41
N ALA A 40 -19.74 -4.82 19.63
CA ALA A 40 -19.60 -5.70 20.78
C ALA A 40 -19.72 -4.95 22.12
N LYS A 41 -19.13 -3.75 22.24
CA LYS A 41 -19.22 -2.91 23.44
C LYS A 41 -20.64 -2.40 23.67
N GLU A 42 -21.31 -1.90 22.63
CA GLU A 42 -22.69 -1.42 22.68
C GLU A 42 -23.64 -2.54 23.14
N ILE A 43 -23.45 -3.78 22.66
CA ILE A 43 -24.24 -4.93 23.10
C ILE A 43 -23.99 -5.23 24.59
N LEU A 44 -22.75 -5.13 25.06
CA LEU A 44 -22.41 -5.33 26.47
C LEU A 44 -22.95 -4.22 27.37
N GLU A 45 -22.96 -2.98 26.90
CA GLU A 45 -23.54 -1.83 27.60
C GLU A 45 -25.06 -1.97 27.70
N ALA A 46 -25.73 -2.27 26.58
CA ALA A 46 -27.16 -2.54 26.55
C ALA A 46 -27.57 -3.72 27.45
N ARG A 47 -26.66 -4.69 27.68
CA ARG A 47 -26.88 -5.76 28.65
C ARG A 47 -27.05 -5.21 30.07
N ASN A 48 -26.27 -4.20 30.43
CA ASN A 48 -26.23 -3.62 31.78
C ASN A 48 -27.41 -2.68 32.06
N GLU A 49 -28.07 -2.14 31.03
CA GLU A 49 -29.21 -1.20 31.15
C GLU A 49 -30.56 -1.87 31.48
N GLY A 50 -30.64 -3.20 31.33
CA GLY A 50 -31.67 -4.04 31.97
C GLY A 50 -32.99 -4.26 31.21
N SER A 51 -33.79 -5.16 31.81
CA SER A 51 -35.06 -5.78 31.38
C SER A 51 -34.98 -6.97 30.41
N MET A 52 -34.48 -6.84 29.16
CA MET A 52 -34.46 -7.97 28.21
C MET A 52 -33.17 -8.79 28.20
N SER A 53 -32.06 -8.20 28.65
CA SER A 53 -30.74 -8.81 28.69
C SER A 53 -30.59 -9.95 29.70
N ASN A 54 -31.36 -9.90 30.79
CA ASN A 54 -31.41 -10.97 31.80
C ASN A 54 -32.30 -12.14 31.37
N LEU A 55 -33.23 -11.91 30.43
CA LEU A 55 -34.15 -12.94 29.93
C LEU A 55 -33.51 -13.81 28.84
N PHE A 56 -32.53 -13.29 28.10
CA PHE A 56 -31.88 -13.98 26.98
C PHE A 56 -30.35 -13.91 27.00
N PRO A 57 -29.68 -14.29 28.10
CA PRO A 57 -28.23 -14.15 28.24
C PRO A 57 -27.45 -14.86 27.13
N ASP A 58 -27.90 -16.03 26.69
CA ASP A 58 -27.25 -16.80 25.62
C ASP A 58 -27.30 -16.10 24.26
N VAL A 59 -28.39 -15.37 23.99
CA VAL A 59 -28.56 -14.62 22.74
C VAL A 59 -27.58 -13.45 22.69
N TYR A 60 -27.44 -12.72 23.80
CA TYR A 60 -26.47 -11.63 23.92
C TYR A 60 -25.03 -12.14 23.80
N SER A 61 -24.68 -13.23 24.50
CA SER A 61 -23.35 -13.85 24.39
C SER A 61 -23.01 -14.20 22.94
N ARG A 62 -23.94 -14.82 22.20
CA ARG A 62 -23.73 -15.16 20.77
C ARG A 62 -23.51 -13.92 19.89
N PHE A 63 -24.24 -12.83 20.14
CA PHE A 63 -24.05 -11.60 19.37
C PHE A 63 -22.70 -10.95 19.66
N VAL A 64 -22.29 -10.90 20.93
CA VAL A 64 -20.96 -10.40 21.32
C VAL A 64 -19.87 -11.28 20.72
N GLU A 65 -19.96 -12.59 20.85
CA GLU A 65 -19.00 -13.53 20.25
C GLU A 65 -18.88 -13.35 18.74
N LYS A 66 -20.01 -13.18 18.04
CA LYS A 66 -20.03 -12.93 16.60
C LYS A 66 -19.42 -11.59 16.22
N ALA A 67 -19.65 -10.54 17.00
CA ALA A 67 -19.03 -9.23 16.79
C ALA A 67 -17.51 -9.27 17.02
N VAL A 68 -17.07 -9.91 18.11
CA VAL A 68 -15.65 -10.11 18.43
C VAL A 68 -14.96 -10.98 17.37
N ALA A 69 -15.59 -12.05 16.90
CA ALA A 69 -15.06 -12.89 15.83
C ALA A 69 -14.86 -12.07 14.54
N ARG A 70 -15.88 -11.29 14.13
CA ARG A 70 -15.76 -10.39 12.98
C ARG A 70 -14.65 -9.36 13.14
N ALA A 71 -14.45 -8.81 14.34
CA ALA A 71 -13.36 -7.88 14.60
C ALA A 71 -12.00 -8.54 14.35
N ARG A 72 -11.78 -9.72 14.95
CA ARG A 72 -10.54 -10.51 14.79
C ARG A 72 -10.27 -10.91 13.34
N ASP A 73 -11.30 -11.35 12.62
CA ASP A 73 -11.16 -11.73 11.21
C ASP A 73 -10.72 -10.54 10.36
N ASN A 74 -11.31 -9.36 10.60
CA ASN A 74 -10.92 -8.13 9.91
C ASN A 74 -9.50 -7.66 10.30
N GLU A 75 -9.09 -7.80 11.56
CA GLU A 75 -7.71 -7.53 11.96
C GLU A 75 -6.71 -8.45 11.26
N ALA A 76 -7.01 -9.74 11.16
CA ALA A 76 -6.17 -10.69 10.45
C ALA A 76 -6.06 -10.34 8.95
N LEU A 77 -7.16 -9.93 8.32
CA LEU A 77 -7.15 -9.44 6.94
C LEU A 77 -6.33 -8.15 6.81
N ALA A 78 -6.45 -7.22 7.75
CA ALA A 78 -5.65 -5.99 7.77
C ALA A 78 -4.15 -6.28 7.93
N GLN A 79 -3.78 -7.25 8.75
CA GLN A 79 -2.39 -7.69 8.89
C GLN A 79 -1.86 -8.31 7.59
N ALA A 80 -2.65 -9.18 6.95
CA ALA A 80 -2.29 -9.79 5.67
C ALA A 80 -2.10 -8.73 4.56
N GLU A 81 -2.95 -7.71 4.49
CA GLU A 81 -2.74 -6.57 3.60
C GLU A 81 -1.50 -5.75 3.98
N GLY A 82 -1.20 -5.57 5.27
CA GLY A 82 0.03 -4.92 5.74
C GLY A 82 1.31 -5.60 5.24
N LEU A 83 1.33 -6.94 5.21
CA LEU A 83 2.45 -7.70 4.65
C LEU A 83 2.60 -7.47 3.13
N LYS A 84 1.48 -7.35 2.40
CA LYS A 84 1.50 -7.04 0.97
C LYS A 84 2.03 -5.63 0.72
N VAL A 85 1.59 -4.63 1.51
CA VAL A 85 2.12 -3.26 1.46
C VAL A 85 3.64 -3.29 1.65
N ALA A 86 4.14 -3.96 2.69
CA ALA A 86 5.57 -4.04 2.96
C ALA A 86 6.36 -4.66 1.79
N ALA A 87 5.84 -5.74 1.19
CA ALA A 87 6.45 -6.38 0.03
C ALA A 87 6.46 -5.46 -1.20
N GLU A 88 5.36 -4.75 -1.49
CA GLU A 88 5.27 -3.83 -2.62
C GLU A 88 6.11 -2.56 -2.42
N THR A 89 6.24 -2.07 -1.19
CA THR A 89 7.18 -0.99 -0.85
C THR A 89 8.62 -1.42 -1.13
N ALA A 90 9.01 -2.63 -0.72
CA ALA A 90 10.35 -3.14 -1.00
C ALA A 90 10.62 -3.25 -2.51
N ARG A 91 9.66 -3.75 -3.28
CA ARG A 91 9.73 -3.81 -4.76
C ARG A 91 9.87 -2.42 -5.37
N THR A 92 9.04 -1.47 -4.94
CA THR A 92 9.06 -0.08 -5.42
C THR A 92 10.43 0.56 -5.17
N ASN A 93 11.02 0.36 -3.99
CA ASN A 93 12.33 0.90 -3.66
C ASN A 93 13.45 0.38 -4.59
N ILE A 94 13.40 -0.90 -4.96
CA ILE A 94 14.36 -1.49 -5.91
C ILE A 94 14.20 -0.84 -7.29
N VAL A 95 12.96 -0.73 -7.78
CA VAL A 95 12.70 -0.14 -9.10
C VAL A 95 13.06 1.34 -9.11
N GLU A 96 12.77 2.10 -8.05
CA GLU A 96 13.18 3.50 -7.94
C GLU A 96 14.70 3.66 -7.99
N ARG A 97 15.45 2.81 -7.28
CA ARG A 97 16.91 2.85 -7.33
C ARG A 97 17.42 2.61 -8.74
N THR A 98 16.96 1.53 -9.39
CA THR A 98 17.37 1.19 -10.76
C THR A 98 16.96 2.26 -11.79
N TRP A 99 15.82 2.93 -11.58
CA TRP A 99 15.41 4.05 -12.41
C TRP A 99 16.38 5.22 -12.30
N ARG A 100 16.77 5.61 -11.07
CA ARG A 100 17.72 6.71 -10.84
C ARG A 100 19.10 6.40 -11.43
N GLU A 101 19.55 5.16 -11.34
CA GLU A 101 20.80 4.71 -11.97
C GLU A 101 20.72 4.82 -13.49
N ALA A 102 19.65 4.30 -14.10
CA ALA A 102 19.46 4.39 -15.55
C ALA A 102 19.38 5.84 -16.04
N LEU A 103 18.76 6.73 -15.27
CA LEU A 103 18.68 8.15 -15.61
C LEU A 103 20.07 8.79 -15.64
N ARG A 104 20.90 8.55 -14.61
CA ARG A 104 22.28 9.08 -14.54
C ARG A 104 23.16 8.56 -15.67
N ASP A 105 23.00 7.29 -16.04
CA ASP A 105 23.75 6.71 -17.16
C ASP A 105 23.32 7.28 -18.51
N GLU A 106 22.04 7.60 -18.67
CA GLU A 106 21.55 8.29 -19.87
C GLU A 106 22.06 9.73 -19.95
N GLU A 107 22.08 10.46 -18.84
CA GLU A 107 22.66 11.81 -18.74
C GLU A 107 24.14 11.80 -19.11
N ARG A 108 24.94 10.90 -18.51
CA ARG A 108 26.37 10.76 -18.81
C ARG A 108 26.62 10.48 -20.30
N LYS A 109 25.86 9.57 -20.90
CA LYS A 109 26.00 9.25 -22.33
C LYS A 109 25.63 10.43 -23.23
N ALA A 110 24.65 11.23 -22.82
CA ALA A 110 24.26 12.44 -23.55
C ALA A 110 25.38 13.49 -23.49
N GLU A 111 26.01 13.67 -22.34
CA GLU A 111 27.17 14.57 -22.17
C GLU A 111 28.38 14.11 -22.99
N GLU A 112 28.73 12.81 -22.92
CA GLU A 112 29.81 12.22 -23.72
C GLU A 112 29.57 12.42 -25.22
N ARG A 113 28.33 12.21 -25.67
CA ARG A 113 27.95 12.42 -27.07
C ARG A 113 28.06 13.89 -27.47
N ALA A 114 27.55 14.81 -26.65
CA ALA A 114 27.64 16.24 -26.92
C ALA A 114 29.10 16.72 -26.98
N ALA A 115 29.98 16.17 -26.15
CA ALA A 115 31.41 16.45 -26.18
C ALA A 115 32.07 15.94 -27.48
N LEU A 116 31.73 14.73 -27.94
CA LEU A 116 32.21 14.19 -29.22
C LEU A 116 31.74 15.03 -30.40
N ASP A 117 30.45 15.36 -30.44
CA ASP A 117 29.85 16.17 -31.51
C ASP A 117 30.54 17.56 -31.59
N ALA A 118 30.88 18.17 -30.45
CA ALA A 118 31.61 19.44 -30.40
C ALA A 118 33.06 19.32 -30.92
N VAL A 119 33.74 18.21 -30.66
CA VAL A 119 35.09 17.93 -31.19
C VAL A 119 35.02 17.71 -32.71
N GLU A 120 34.05 16.94 -33.20
CA GLU A 120 33.85 16.71 -34.63
C GLU A 120 33.58 18.02 -35.38
N GLN A 121 32.69 18.87 -34.86
CA GLN A 121 32.43 20.20 -35.44
C GLN A 121 33.70 21.05 -35.49
N ARG A 122 34.50 21.04 -34.43
CA ARG A 122 35.76 21.80 -34.38
C ARG A 122 36.81 21.27 -35.36
N LEU A 123 36.82 19.97 -35.64
CA LEU A 123 37.69 19.36 -36.64
C LEU A 123 37.20 19.66 -38.07
N ALA A 124 35.89 19.68 -38.30
CA ALA A 124 35.29 19.99 -39.61
C ALA A 124 35.42 21.46 -40.03
N LEU A 125 35.67 22.38 -39.08
CA LEU A 125 35.89 23.80 -39.32
C LEU A 125 37.36 24.19 -39.56
N LYS A 126 38.29 23.22 -39.52
CA LYS A 126 39.70 23.39 -39.87
C LYS A 126 39.98 22.83 -41.26
#